data_AF-A0A1L2EE05-F1
#
_entry.id   AF-A0A1L2EE05-F1
#
_cell.length_a   1.000
_cell.length_b   1.000
_cell.length_c   1.000
_cell.angle_alpha   90.00
_cell.angle_beta   90.00
_cell.angle_gamma   90.00
#
_symmetry.space_group_name_H-M   'P 1'
#
loop_
_entity.id
_entity.type
_entity.pdbx_description
1 polymer ?
#
loop_
_entity_poly.entity_id
_entity_poly.type
_entity_poly.pdbx_seq_one_letter_code
_entity_poly.pdbx_strand_id
1 'polypeptide(L)' 'MGLLLLIILTPQTPKENTLLLDFNESGLFSTYSEAKNVLKIITYFTIFLFFINLFL' A
#
# COMPACT_ATOMS: atom_id res chain seq x y z
N MET A 1 3.51 25.24 23.77
CA MET A 1 4.18 23.93 23.95
C MET A 1 3.24 22.75 23.81
N GLY A 2 2.07 22.71 24.47
CA GLY A 2 1.16 21.54 24.42
C GLY A 2 0.60 21.16 23.03
N LEU A 3 0.29 22.14 22.17
CA LEU A 3 -0.24 21.89 20.82
C LEU A 3 0.76 21.17 19.89
N LEU A 4 2.05 21.43 20.03
CA LEU A 4 3.10 20.78 19.24
C LEU A 4 3.23 19.30 19.61
N LEU A 5 3.00 18.95 20.88
CA LEU A 5 3.02 17.56 21.35
C LEU A 5 1.89 16.74 20.73
N LEU A 6 0.70 17.33 20.55
CA LEU A 6 -0.43 16.65 19.90
C LEU A 6 -0.14 16.32 18.44
N ILE A 7 0.52 17.23 17.70
CA ILE A 7 0.92 16.99 16.31
C ILE A 7 1.97 15.87 16.25
N ILE A 8 2.97 15.87 17.13
CA ILE A 8 4.03 14.85 17.14
C ILE A 8 3.50 13.46 17.52
N LEU A 9 2.55 13.39 18.46
CA LEU A 9 1.98 12.13 18.94
C LEU A 9 0.89 11.57 18.00
N THR A 10 0.27 12.43 17.18
CA THR A 10 -0.67 11.97 16.17
C THR A 10 0.14 11.33 15.04
N PRO A 11 -0.15 10.08 14.64
CA PRO A 11 0.57 9.44 13.54
C PRO A 11 0.44 10.30 12.27
N GLN A 12 1.58 10.79 11.79
CA GLN A 12 1.69 11.59 10.57
C GLN A 12 1.67 10.74 9.30
N THR A 13 1.56 9.42 9.44
CA THR A 13 1.47 8.49 8.32
C THR A 13 0.02 8.47 7.84
N PRO A 14 -0.23 8.66 6.52
CA PRO A 14 -1.54 8.41 5.96
C PRO A 14 -1.99 6.99 6.33
N LYS A 15 -3.23 6.82 6.82
CA LYS A 15 -3.82 5.49 7.04
C LYS A 15 -4.01 4.71 5.74
N GLU A 16 -3.92 5.40 4.62
CA GLU A 16 -4.17 4.87 3.29
C GLU A 16 -2.88 4.34 2.67
N ASN A 17 -3.00 3.22 1.97
CA ASN A 17 -1.89 2.62 1.24
C ASN A 17 -1.55 3.50 0.04
N THR A 18 -0.44 4.25 0.13
CA THR A 18 0.04 5.15 -0.94
C THR A 18 0.16 4.42 -2.28
N LEU A 19 0.63 3.18 -2.27
CA LEU A 19 0.81 2.37 -3.49
C LEU A 19 -0.52 2.02 -4.16
N LEU A 20 -1.59 1.89 -3.36
CA LEU A 20 -2.94 1.68 -3.85
C LEU A 20 -3.57 2.97 -4.39
N LEU A 21 -3.28 4.11 -3.76
CA LEU A 21 -3.63 5.44 -4.28
C LEU A 21 -2.97 5.67 -5.64
N ASP A 22 -1.65 5.48 -5.72
CA ASP A 22 -0.87 5.63 -6.96
C ASP A 22 -1.42 4.71 -8.08
N PHE A 23 -1.74 3.46 -7.75
CA PHE A 23 -2.35 2.52 -8.70
C PHE A 23 -3.74 2.98 -9.17
N ASN A 24 -4.57 3.50 -8.27
CA ASN A 24 -5.89 4.01 -8.65
C ASN A 24 -5.79 5.30 -9.47
N GLU A 25 -4.87 6.19 -9.13
CA GLU A 25 -4.64 7.47 -9.83
C GLU A 25 -3.94 7.30 -11.19
N SER A 26 -3.27 6.17 -11.42
CA SER A 26 -2.62 5.85 -12.70
C SER A 26 -3.61 5.71 -13.88
N GLY A 27 -4.90 5.56 -13.60
CA GLY A 27 -5.93 5.32 -14.63
C GLY A 27 -5.89 3.91 -15.24
N LEU A 28 -5.05 3.01 -14.73
CA LEU A 28 -4.96 1.61 -15.18
C LEU A 28 -6.15 0.76 -14.74
N PHE A 29 -6.85 1.17 -13.68
CA PHE A 29 -7.99 0.45 -13.11
C PHE A 29 -9.22 1.36 -13.09
N SER A 30 -10.40 0.78 -13.31
CA SER A 30 -11.63 1.56 -13.40
C SER A 30 -12.12 2.00 -12.02
N THR A 31 -11.70 1.30 -10.96
CA THR A 31 -12.09 1.61 -9.58
C THR A 31 -10.97 1.31 -8.59
N TYR A 32 -11.01 2.00 -7.44
CA TYR A 32 -10.11 1.75 -6.32
C TYR A 32 -10.19 0.31 -5.81
N SER A 33 -11.39 -0.29 -5.84
CA SER A 33 -11.59 -1.67 -5.42
C SER A 33 -10.91 -2.67 -6.36
N GLU A 34 -10.89 -2.38 -7.66
CA GLU A 34 -10.22 -3.18 -8.66
C GLU A 34 -8.70 -3.09 -8.49
N ALA A 35 -8.16 -1.88 -8.36
CA ALA A 35 -6.75 -1.65 -8.05
C ALA A 35 -6.30 -2.40 -6.78
N LYS A 36 -7.15 -2.41 -5.75
CA LYS A 36 -6.88 -3.12 -4.48
C LYS A 36 -6.79 -4.62 -4.66
N ASN A 37 -7.71 -5.20 -5.43
CA ASN A 37 -7.73 -6.64 -5.69
C ASN A 37 -6.52 -7.07 -6.50
N VAL A 38 -6.15 -6.30 -7.53
CA VAL A 38 -4.97 -6.58 -8.36
C VAL A 38 -3.69 -6.45 -7.54
N LEU A 39 -3.55 -5.37 -6.74
CA LEU A 39 -2.40 -5.19 -5.88
C LEU A 39 -2.24 -6.34 -4.87
N LYS A 40 -3.35 -6.85 -4.33
CA LYS A 40 -3.34 -8.00 -3.42
C LYS A 40 -2.84 -9.27 -4.12
N ILE A 41 -3.30 -9.55 -5.34
CA ILE A 41 -2.85 -10.70 -6.14
C ILE A 41 -1.34 -10.59 -6.42
N ILE A 42 -0.89 -9.43 -6.90
CA ILE A 42 0.53 -9.16 -7.18
C ILE A 42 1.38 -9.36 -5.93
N THR A 43 0.93 -8.85 -4.78
CA THR A 43 1.65 -8.98 -3.51
C THR A 43 1.87 -10.44 -3.14
N TYR A 44 0.81 -11.27 -3.16
CA TYR A 44 0.97 -12.70 -2.86
C TYR A 44 1.83 -13.43 -3.89
N PHE A 45 1.70 -13.07 -5.17
CA PHE A 45 2.53 -13.64 -6.22
C PHE A 45 4.02 -13.29 -6.03
N THR A 46 4.34 -12.04 -5.69
CA THR A 46 5.72 -11.60 -5.43
C THR A 46 6.29 -12.27 -4.17
N ILE A 47 5.50 -12.42 -3.10
CA ILE A 47 5.93 -13.16 -1.90
C ILE A 47 6.23 -14.62 -2.27
N PHE A 48 5.35 -15.24 -3.04
CA PHE A 48 5.55 -16.62 -3.52
C PHE A 48 6.82 -16.75 -4.36
N LEU A 49 7.05 -15.84 -5.31
CA LEU A 49 8.27 -15.80 -6.12
C LEU A 49 9.53 -15.60 -5.27
N PHE A 50 9.47 -14.73 -4.27
CA PHE A 50 10.58 -14.53 -3.34
C PHE A 50 10.95 -15.84 -2.63
N PHE A 51 9.97 -16.60 -2.14
CA PHE A 51 10.24 -17.88 -1.51
C PHE A 51 10.75 -18.94 -2.49
N ILE A 52 10.22 -18.99 -3.73
CA ILE A 52 10.81 -19.85 -4.76
C ILE A 52 12.28 -19.51 -4.96
N ASN A 53 12.61 -18.24 -5.16
CA ASN A 53 13.98 -17.81 -5.42
C ASN A 53 14.92 -18.04 -4.22
N LEU A 54 14.39 -17.96 -2.99
CA LEU A 54 15.18 -18.17 -1.79
C LEU A 54 15.50 -19.65 -1.55
N PHE A 55 14.62 -20.56 -1.93
CA PHE A 55 14.73 -22.00 -1.64
C PHE A 55 15.16 -22.86 -2.84
N LEU A 56 15.08 -22.35 -4.07
CA LEU A 56 15.53 -23.01 -5.30
C LEU A 56 16.95 -22.55 -5.67
#